data_AF-A0A164IGN6-F1
#
_entry.id   AF-A0A164IGN6-F1
#
_cell.length_a   1.000
_cell.length_b   1.000
_cell.length_c   1.000
_cell.angle_alpha   90.00
_cell.angle_beta   90.00
_cell.angle_gamma   90.00
#
_symmetry.space_group_name_H-M   'P 1'
#
loop_
_entity.id
_entity.type
_entity.pdbx_description
1 polymer ?
#
loop_
_entity_poly.entity_id
_entity_poly.type
_entity_poly.pdbx_seq_one_letter_code
_entity_poly.pdbx_strand_id
1 'polypeptide(L)'
;GGLVPFGTERYLERDGRPLIVKKQVVLTGDNLTDAQPGFDSQTQEPVVNLTLDAKGARIFKDVTRDNVGKRMAIILFEKGKGEVVTAPVIRAEIGGGRVQISGRMTTVEANDTALLLRAGSLAAPMEIIEERTIGPSLGAENIAKGFNSVTWGFLVIVAFMVIYYAMFGLFS
;
A
#
# COMPACT_ATOMS: atom_id res chain seq x y z
N GLY A 1 -5.99 -11.19 -31.06
CA GLY A 1 -5.73 -9.95 -30.31
C GLY A 1 -6.01 -8.79 -31.23
N GLY A 2 -7.04 -7.98 -30.92
CA GLY A 2 -7.43 -6.86 -31.77
C GLY A 2 -6.47 -5.68 -31.66
N LEU A 3 -6.14 -5.06 -32.79
CA LEU A 3 -5.36 -3.83 -32.85
C LEU A 3 -6.06 -2.73 -32.05
N VAL A 4 -5.32 -2.11 -31.13
CA VAL A 4 -5.81 -0.99 -30.33
C VAL A 4 -5.77 0.27 -31.22
N PRO A 5 -6.85 1.05 -31.34
CA PRO A 5 -6.85 2.29 -32.12
C PRO A 5 -5.76 3.28 -31.65
N PHE A 6 -5.19 4.05 -32.58
CA PHE A 6 -4.19 5.08 -32.24
C PHE A 6 -4.70 6.03 -31.13
N GLY A 7 -3.86 6.26 -30.12
CA GLY A 7 -4.22 7.11 -28.96
C GLY A 7 -5.01 6.40 -27.87
N THR A 8 -5.17 5.07 -27.94
CA THR A 8 -5.78 4.26 -26.88
C THR A 8 -4.84 3.17 -26.39
N GLU A 9 -4.94 2.85 -25.10
CA GLU A 9 -4.20 1.77 -24.46
C GLU A 9 -5.17 0.73 -23.92
N ARG A 10 -4.75 -0.53 -23.97
CA ARG A 10 -5.54 -1.66 -23.50
C ARG A 10 -5.16 -1.94 -22.05
N TYR A 11 -6.12 -1.80 -21.15
CA TYR A 11 -5.99 -2.24 -19.76
C TYR A 11 -6.92 -3.43 -19.51
N LEU A 12 -6.60 -4.22 -18.49
CA LEU A 12 -7.45 -5.32 -18.04
C LEU A 12 -8.29 -4.82 -16.86
N GLU A 13 -9.59 -5.10 -16.92
CA GLU A 13 -10.50 -4.97 -15.79
C GLU A 13 -10.30 -6.14 -14.82
N ARG A 14 -10.73 -5.98 -13.56
CA ARG A 14 -10.62 -7.02 -12.50
C ARG A 14 -11.20 -8.39 -12.93
N ASP A 15 -12.20 -8.39 -13.81
CA ASP A 15 -12.83 -9.59 -14.38
C ASP A 15 -12.11 -10.16 -15.63
N GLY A 16 -10.91 -9.67 -15.96
CA GLY A 16 -10.11 -10.08 -17.12
C GLY A 16 -10.63 -9.54 -18.46
N ARG A 17 -11.64 -8.67 -18.46
CA ARG A 17 -12.19 -8.05 -19.66
C ARG A 17 -11.25 -6.95 -20.16
N PRO A 18 -10.87 -6.96 -21.46
CA PRO A 18 -10.05 -5.91 -22.00
C PRO A 18 -10.88 -4.63 -22.19
N LEU A 19 -10.49 -3.56 -21.51
CA LEU A 19 -11.07 -2.23 -21.69
C LEU A 19 -10.07 -1.35 -22.46
N ILE A 20 -10.54 -0.77 -23.57
CA ILE A 20 -9.77 0.20 -24.34
C ILE A 20 -10.07 1.58 -23.77
N VAL A 21 -9.03 2.27 -23.30
CA VAL A 21 -9.11 3.60 -22.70
C VAL A 21 -8.23 4.56 -23.49
N LYS A 22 -8.64 5.83 -23.56
CA LYS A 22 -7.82 6.86 -24.20
C LYS A 22 -6.55 7.08 -23.39
N LYS A 23 -5.42 7.25 -24.07
CA LYS A 23 -4.10 7.49 -23.44
C LYS A 23 -4.01 8.86 -22.74
N GLN A 24 -4.90 9.79 -23.06
CA GLN A 24 -4.90 11.11 -22.45
C GLN A 24 -5.32 11.00 -20.98
N VAL A 25 -4.32 11.11 -20.09
CA VAL A 25 -4.54 11.19 -18.65
C VAL A 25 -5.14 12.55 -18.35
N VAL A 26 -6.41 12.53 -17.94
CA VAL A 26 -7.17 13.73 -17.61
C VAL A 26 -6.79 14.27 -16.23
N LEU A 27 -6.60 13.36 -15.28
CA LEU A 27 -6.34 13.67 -13.88
C LEU A 27 -5.37 12.63 -13.31
N THR A 28 -4.30 13.08 -12.66
CA THR A 28 -3.39 12.23 -11.90
C THR A 28 -3.70 12.28 -10.41
N GLY A 29 -3.25 11.26 -9.68
CA GLY A 29 -3.35 11.18 -8.21
C GLY A 29 -2.67 12.35 -7.48
N ASP A 30 -1.81 13.12 -8.14
CA ASP A 30 -1.19 14.33 -7.57
C ASP A 30 -2.21 15.43 -7.23
N ASN A 31 -3.37 15.39 -7.89
CA ASN A 31 -4.46 16.37 -7.67
C ASN A 31 -5.47 15.85 -6.64
N LEU A 32 -5.16 14.75 -5.94
CA LEU A 32 -5.96 14.19 -4.87
C LEU A 32 -5.48 14.75 -3.53
N THR A 33 -6.38 15.38 -2.78
CA THR A 33 -6.09 15.90 -1.43
C THR A 33 -6.33 14.85 -0.36
N ASP A 34 -7.38 14.03 -0.50
CA ASP A 34 -7.70 12.99 0.47
C ASP A 34 -8.48 11.82 -0.16
N ALA A 35 -8.38 10.64 0.45
CA ALA A 35 -9.12 9.44 0.10
C ALA A 35 -9.58 8.74 1.38
N GLN A 36 -10.90 8.60 1.57
CA GLN A 36 -11.50 8.00 2.76
C GLN A 36 -12.41 6.83 2.38
N PRO A 37 -12.32 5.70 3.10
CA PRO A 37 -13.30 4.62 2.97
C PRO A 37 -14.66 5.11 3.49
N GLY A 38 -15.74 4.63 2.88
CA GLY A 38 -17.09 4.97 3.26
C GLY A 38 -18.08 3.91 2.79
N PHE A 39 -19.37 4.20 2.99
CA PHE A 39 -20.46 3.38 2.49
C PHE A 39 -21.37 4.25 1.61
N ASP A 40 -21.81 3.69 0.50
CA ASP A 40 -22.83 4.33 -0.33
C ASP A 40 -24.16 4.37 0.45
N SER A 41 -24.82 5.53 0.48
CA SER A 41 -26.10 5.71 1.15
C SER A 41 -27.27 5.02 0.45
N GLN A 42 -27.13 4.68 -0.83
CA GLN A 42 -28.19 4.03 -1.60
C GLN A 42 -28.06 2.50 -1.60
N THR A 43 -26.85 1.98 -1.80
CA THR A 43 -26.61 0.54 -1.96
C THR A 43 -26.05 -0.11 -0.70
N GLN A 44 -25.62 0.68 0.29
CA GLN A 44 -24.93 0.20 1.49
C GLN A 44 -23.62 -0.54 1.19
N GLU A 45 -23.10 -0.42 -0.04
CA GLU A 45 -21.86 -1.03 -0.48
C GLU A 45 -20.65 -0.21 -0.01
N PRO A 46 -19.52 -0.87 0.32
CA PRO A 46 -18.27 -0.17 0.58
C PRO A 46 -17.80 0.62 -0.64
N VAL A 47 -17.39 1.86 -0.41
CA VAL A 47 -16.93 2.80 -1.45
C VAL A 47 -15.73 3.59 -0.95
N VAL A 48 -14.96 4.17 -1.88
CA VAL A 48 -13.89 5.11 -1.53
C VAL A 48 -14.27 6.50 -1.98
N ASN A 49 -14.38 7.42 -1.01
CA ASN A 49 -14.65 8.83 -1.24
C ASN A 49 -13.33 9.57 -1.42
N LEU A 50 -13.19 10.23 -2.57
CA LEU A 50 -12.02 11.00 -2.97
C LEU A 50 -12.33 12.49 -2.92
N THR A 51 -11.36 13.26 -2.44
CA THR A 51 -11.41 14.73 -2.45
C THR A 51 -10.25 15.25 -3.28
N LEU A 52 -10.56 16.00 -4.33
CA LEU A 52 -9.62 16.65 -5.23
C LEU A 52 -9.20 18.03 -4.70
N ASP A 53 -8.02 18.48 -5.07
CA ASP A 53 -7.55 19.83 -4.79
C ASP A 53 -8.27 20.86 -5.71
N ALA A 54 -8.05 22.16 -5.46
CA ALA A 54 -8.73 23.21 -6.21
C ALA A 54 -8.40 23.19 -7.72
N LYS A 55 -7.19 22.75 -8.10
CA LYS A 55 -6.76 22.63 -9.50
C LYS A 55 -7.43 21.43 -10.17
N GLY A 56 -7.36 20.27 -9.51
CA GLY A 56 -7.98 19.02 -9.94
C GLY A 56 -9.48 19.13 -10.05
N ALA A 57 -10.15 19.78 -9.11
CA ALA A 57 -11.58 20.02 -9.16
C ALA A 57 -12.00 20.84 -10.39
N ARG A 58 -11.21 21.85 -10.81
CA ARG A 58 -11.48 22.63 -12.03
C ARG A 58 -11.30 21.80 -13.29
N ILE A 59 -10.19 21.07 -13.40
CA ILE A 59 -9.92 20.19 -14.55
C ILE A 59 -11.01 19.11 -14.66
N PHE A 60 -11.38 18.51 -13.52
CA PHE A 60 -12.40 17.48 -13.45
C PHE A 60 -13.79 18.01 -13.83
N LYS A 61 -14.11 19.24 -13.42
CA LYS A 61 -15.33 19.95 -13.83
C LYS A 61 -15.40 20.12 -15.35
N ASP A 62 -14.36 20.66 -15.97
CA ASP A 62 -14.33 20.90 -17.41
C ASP A 62 -14.44 19.58 -18.20
N VAL A 63 -13.74 18.54 -17.74
CA VAL A 63 -13.75 17.26 -18.45
C VAL A 63 -15.08 16.52 -18.28
N THR A 64 -15.67 16.54 -17.09
CA THR A 64 -16.99 15.93 -16.87
C THR A 64 -18.07 16.65 -17.65
N ARG A 65 -17.99 17.98 -17.78
CA ARG A 65 -18.89 18.79 -18.62
C ARG A 65 -18.85 18.39 -20.10
N ASP A 66 -17.65 18.21 -20.67
CA ASP A 66 -17.49 17.89 -22.10
C ASP A 66 -17.71 16.40 -22.42
N ASN A 67 -17.83 15.55 -21.39
CA ASN A 67 -17.90 14.09 -21.54
C ASN A 67 -19.10 13.46 -20.83
N VAL A 68 -20.16 14.23 -20.55
CA VAL A 68 -21.44 13.69 -20.07
C VAL A 68 -21.94 12.58 -21.00
N GLY A 69 -22.34 11.45 -20.41
CA GLY A 69 -22.78 10.24 -21.11
C GLY A 69 -21.66 9.29 -21.53
N LYS A 70 -20.37 9.68 -21.37
CA LYS A 70 -19.23 8.80 -21.66
C LYS A 70 -18.73 8.11 -20.39
N ARG A 71 -18.05 6.97 -20.55
CA ARG A 71 -17.38 6.26 -19.46
C ARG A 71 -16.03 6.90 -19.17
N MET A 72 -15.74 7.12 -17.89
CA MET A 72 -14.42 7.52 -17.41
C MET A 72 -13.82 6.34 -16.65
N ALA A 73 -12.68 5.83 -17.11
CA ALA A 73 -11.98 4.75 -16.43
C ALA A 73 -11.05 5.31 -15.35
N ILE A 74 -11.10 4.71 -14.17
CA ILE A 74 -10.19 4.95 -13.07
C ILE A 74 -9.20 3.79 -13.05
N ILE A 75 -7.92 4.12 -13.24
CA ILE A 75 -6.84 3.14 -13.39
C ILE A 75 -5.93 3.26 -12.18
N LEU A 76 -5.72 2.14 -11.49
CA LEU A 76 -4.74 2.03 -10.44
C LEU A 76 -3.47 1.39 -11.00
N PHE A 77 -2.32 1.99 -10.75
CA PHE A 77 -1.03 1.41 -11.14
C PHE A 77 -0.39 0.72 -9.95
N GLU A 78 -0.28 -0.60 -10.00
CA GLU A 78 0.43 -1.39 -9.00
C GLU A 78 1.65 -2.06 -9.66
N LYS A 79 2.86 -1.82 -9.12
CA LYS A 79 4.11 -2.45 -9.59
C LYS A 79 4.32 -2.36 -11.11
N GLY A 80 3.97 -1.21 -11.70
CA GLY A 80 4.11 -0.97 -13.15
C GLY A 80 3.02 -1.60 -14.02
N LYS A 81 2.01 -2.26 -13.44
CA LYS A 81 0.83 -2.76 -14.15
C LYS A 81 -0.38 -1.87 -13.82
N GLY A 82 -1.04 -1.35 -14.85
CA GLY A 82 -2.30 -0.65 -14.67
C GLY A 82 -3.47 -1.61 -14.67
N GLU A 83 -4.35 -1.49 -13.68
CA GLU A 83 -5.62 -2.20 -13.58
C GLU A 83 -6.78 -1.20 -13.56
N VAL A 84 -7.83 -1.49 -14.32
CA VAL A 84 -9.05 -0.68 -14.27
C VAL A 84 -9.84 -1.09 -13.04
N VAL A 85 -9.89 -0.21 -12.04
CA VAL A 85 -10.66 -0.43 -10.81
C VAL A 85 -12.15 -0.31 -11.10
N THR A 86 -12.53 0.76 -11.79
CA THR A 86 -13.92 1.03 -12.16
C THR A 86 -13.98 1.96 -13.35
N ALA A 87 -15.05 1.89 -14.12
CA ALA A 87 -15.27 2.76 -15.28
C ALA A 87 -16.71 3.29 -15.34
N PRO A 88 -17.08 4.19 -14.39
CA PRO A 88 -18.43 4.73 -14.29
C PRO A 88 -18.77 5.65 -15.47
N VAL A 89 -20.07 5.79 -15.72
CA VAL A 89 -20.62 6.74 -16.69
C VAL A 89 -20.74 8.12 -16.03
N ILE A 90 -20.22 9.15 -16.68
CA ILE A 90 -20.37 10.55 -16.25
C ILE A 90 -21.83 10.96 -16.47
N ARG A 91 -22.59 11.16 -15.40
CA ARG A 91 -24.03 11.52 -15.48
C ARG A 91 -24.26 13.02 -15.56
N ALA A 92 -23.39 13.81 -14.95
CA ALA A 92 -23.48 15.26 -14.88
C ALA A 92 -22.07 15.86 -14.67
N GLU A 93 -21.97 17.17 -14.84
CA GLU A 93 -20.78 17.95 -14.49
C GLU A 93 -20.50 17.86 -12.97
N ILE A 94 -19.26 17.55 -12.60
CA ILE A 94 -18.84 17.40 -11.19
C ILE A 94 -17.90 18.55 -10.84
N GLY A 95 -18.46 19.63 -10.28
CA GLY A 95 -17.71 20.83 -9.89
C GLY A 95 -17.22 20.85 -8.43
N GLY A 96 -17.67 19.92 -7.59
CA GLY A 96 -17.41 19.94 -6.15
C GLY A 96 -16.09 19.31 -5.71
N GLY A 97 -15.29 18.78 -6.64
CA GLY A 97 -14.03 18.09 -6.33
C GLY A 97 -14.20 16.79 -5.53
N ARG A 98 -15.43 16.32 -5.28
CA ARG A 98 -15.71 15.06 -4.58
C ARG A 98 -16.08 14.00 -5.59
N VAL A 99 -15.38 12.88 -5.53
CA VAL A 99 -15.58 11.72 -6.42
C VAL A 99 -15.75 10.49 -5.55
N GLN A 100 -16.61 9.58 -5.97
CA GLN A 100 -16.78 8.29 -5.29
C GLN A 100 -16.38 7.18 -6.23
N ILE A 101 -15.47 6.31 -5.76
CA ILE A 101 -15.16 5.05 -6.42
C ILE A 101 -16.09 4.00 -5.83
N SER A 102 -17.01 3.53 -6.66
CA SER A 102 -17.82 2.35 -6.38
C SER A 102 -17.31 1.16 -7.19
N GLY A 103 -17.38 -0.01 -6.55
CA GLY A 103 -16.98 -1.29 -7.08
C GLY A 103 -17.37 -2.35 -6.06
N ARG A 104 -17.62 -3.58 -6.51
CA ARG A 104 -17.97 -4.70 -5.63
C ARG A 104 -16.74 -5.08 -4.79
N MET A 105 -16.49 -4.31 -3.74
CA MET A 105 -15.33 -4.43 -2.86
C MET A 105 -15.79 -4.69 -1.43
N THR A 106 -14.95 -5.35 -0.66
CA THR A 106 -15.21 -5.54 0.78
C THR A 106 -14.79 -4.29 1.56
N THR A 107 -15.23 -4.15 2.81
CA THR A 107 -14.81 -3.04 3.69
C THR A 107 -13.30 -3.00 3.87
N VAL A 108 -12.65 -4.16 3.92
CA VAL A 108 -11.19 -4.27 4.02
C VAL A 108 -10.53 -3.77 2.75
N GLU A 109 -11.02 -4.21 1.57
CA GLU A 109 -10.50 -3.75 0.28
C GLU A 109 -10.68 -2.24 0.08
N ALA A 110 -11.80 -1.66 0.55
CA ALA A 110 -12.04 -0.22 0.49
C ALA A 110 -11.03 0.56 1.34
N ASN A 111 -10.69 0.07 2.54
CA ASN A 111 -9.67 0.67 3.39
C ASN A 111 -8.28 0.62 2.73
N ASP A 112 -7.89 -0.55 2.21
CA ASP A 112 -6.60 -0.73 1.55
C ASP A 112 -6.48 0.15 0.31
N THR A 113 -7.54 0.20 -0.50
CA THR A 113 -7.59 1.06 -1.70
C THR A 113 -7.50 2.53 -1.32
N ALA A 114 -8.22 2.97 -0.28
CA ALA A 114 -8.15 4.35 0.20
C ALA A 114 -6.73 4.70 0.69
N LEU A 115 -6.06 3.78 1.39
CA LEU A 115 -4.69 3.95 1.84
C LEU A 115 -3.72 4.07 0.66
N LEU A 116 -3.84 3.20 -0.34
CA LEU A 116 -3.01 3.23 -1.55
C LEU A 116 -3.19 4.52 -2.34
N LEU A 117 -4.44 4.98 -2.52
CA LEU A 117 -4.73 6.23 -3.23
C LEU A 117 -4.20 7.45 -2.47
N ARG A 118 -4.25 7.44 -1.14
CA ARG A 118 -3.73 8.52 -0.29
C ARG A 118 -2.19 8.54 -0.23
N ALA A 119 -1.56 7.37 -0.25
CA ALA A 119 -0.11 7.26 -0.41
C ALA A 119 0.37 7.88 -1.74
N GLY A 120 -0.54 8.04 -2.70
CA GLY A 120 -0.33 8.83 -3.91
C GLY A 120 0.63 8.19 -4.90
N SER A 121 0.95 8.95 -5.94
CA SER A 121 1.87 8.60 -7.03
C SER A 121 3.35 8.58 -6.61
N LEU A 122 3.66 9.01 -5.39
CA LEU A 122 5.03 9.11 -4.86
C LEU A 122 5.44 7.85 -4.09
N ALA A 123 5.25 6.68 -4.71
CA ALA A 123 6.15 5.58 -4.48
C ALA A 123 7.32 5.78 -5.45
N ALA A 124 8.37 6.48 -5.03
CA ALA A 124 9.67 6.31 -5.69
C ALA A 124 9.90 4.80 -5.83
N PRO A 125 10.31 4.28 -7.00
CA PRO A 125 10.42 2.84 -7.22
C PRO A 125 11.32 2.25 -6.14
N MET A 126 10.70 1.59 -5.18
CA MET A 126 11.40 0.93 -4.08
C MET A 126 11.83 -0.43 -4.62
N GLU A 127 13.02 -0.47 -5.19
CA GLU A 127 13.70 -1.75 -5.40
C GLU A 127 14.08 -2.30 -4.03
N ILE A 128 13.54 -3.47 -3.67
CA ILE A 128 13.96 -4.21 -2.47
C ILE A 128 15.36 -4.73 -2.76
N ILE A 129 16.37 -3.93 -2.44
CA ILE A 129 17.78 -4.28 -2.63
C ILE A 129 18.24 -5.39 -1.68
N GLU A 130 17.53 -5.61 -0.56
CA GLU A 130 17.78 -6.73 0.35
C GLU A 130 16.63 -6.89 1.34
N GLU A 131 15.93 -8.03 1.34
CA GLU A 131 15.07 -8.43 2.46
C GLU A 131 15.96 -9.16 3.48
N ARG A 132 16.50 -8.43 4.46
CA ARG A 132 17.07 -9.08 5.63
C ARG A 132 15.95 -9.50 6.56
N THR A 133 15.39 -10.67 6.31
CA THR A 133 14.63 -11.40 7.31
C THR A 133 15.61 -11.74 8.43
N ILE A 134 15.64 -10.93 9.49
CA ILE A 134 16.27 -11.31 10.74
C ILE A 134 15.40 -12.46 11.29
N GLY A 135 15.72 -13.67 10.86
CA GLY A 135 15.03 -14.86 11.31
C GLY A 135 15.26 -15.04 12.82
N PRO A 136 14.25 -15.51 13.58
CA PRO A 136 14.38 -15.76 15.02
C PRO A 136 15.50 -16.74 15.40
N SER A 137 16.08 -17.45 14.44
CA SER A 137 17.22 -18.36 14.62
C SER A 137 18.52 -17.68 15.04
N LEU A 138 18.84 -16.48 14.49
CA LEU A 138 20.03 -15.71 14.91
C LEU A 138 19.91 -15.22 16.36
N GLY A 139 18.69 -14.96 16.83
CA GLY A 139 18.42 -14.63 18.23
C GLY A 139 18.58 -15.84 19.15
N ALA A 140 17.98 -16.99 18.78
CA ALA A 140 18.03 -18.21 19.57
C ALA A 140 19.48 -18.72 19.78
N GLU A 141 20.32 -18.67 18.75
CA GLU A 141 21.71 -19.11 18.84
C GLU A 141 22.56 -18.22 19.75
N ASN A 142 22.36 -16.89 19.68
CA ASN A 142 23.03 -15.94 20.58
C ASN A 142 22.59 -16.11 22.04
N ILE A 143 21.31 -16.41 22.28
CA ILE A 143 20.79 -16.68 23.63
C ILE A 143 21.41 -17.96 24.20
N ALA A 144 21.49 -19.04 23.42
CA ALA A 144 22.10 -20.29 23.87
C ALA A 144 23.60 -20.13 24.20
N LYS A 145 24.37 -19.44 23.35
CA LYS A 145 25.80 -19.15 23.59
C LYS A 145 26.00 -18.24 24.80
N GLY A 146 25.13 -17.24 24.97
CA GLY A 146 25.12 -16.36 26.14
C GLY A 146 24.91 -17.13 27.44
N PHE A 147 23.92 -18.02 27.47
CA PHE A 147 23.62 -18.82 28.67
C PHE A 147 24.80 -19.73 29.06
N ASN A 148 25.39 -20.46 28.10
CA ASN A 148 26.53 -21.34 28.37
C ASN A 148 27.78 -20.59 28.84
N SER A 149 28.00 -19.36 28.34
CA SER A 149 29.14 -18.52 28.74
C SER A 149 29.02 -18.06 30.19
N VAL A 150 27.81 -17.68 30.64
CA VAL A 150 27.54 -17.31 32.03
C VAL A 150 27.75 -18.49 32.98
N THR A 151 27.30 -19.70 32.60
CA THR A 151 27.46 -20.91 33.41
C THR A 151 28.94 -21.25 33.65
N TRP A 152 29.77 -21.23 32.61
CA TRP A 152 31.20 -21.49 32.73
C TRP A 152 31.93 -20.39 33.52
N GLY A 153 31.59 -19.12 33.28
CA GLY A 153 32.15 -18.00 34.04
C GLY A 153 31.86 -18.09 35.54
N PHE A 154 30.63 -18.44 35.90
CA PHE A 154 30.23 -18.65 37.30
C PHE A 154 31.02 -19.80 37.96
N LEU A 155 31.15 -20.95 37.27
CA LEU A 155 31.89 -22.10 37.80
C LEU A 155 33.36 -21.79 38.09
N VAL A 156 34.03 -21.07 37.19
CA VAL A 156 35.44 -20.69 37.36
C VAL A 156 35.61 -19.75 38.56
N ILE A 157 34.71 -18.79 38.75
CA ILE A 157 34.75 -17.85 39.89
C ILE A 157 34.55 -18.61 41.21
N VAL A 158 33.57 -19.52 41.27
CA VAL A 158 33.32 -20.33 42.47
C VAL A 158 34.54 -21.20 42.80
N ALA A 159 35.12 -21.88 41.80
CA ALA A 159 36.32 -22.70 42.01
C ALA A 159 37.50 -21.85 42.50
N PHE A 160 37.70 -20.66 41.94
CA PHE A 160 38.75 -19.74 42.36
C PHE A 160 38.55 -19.28 43.82
N MET A 161 37.32 -18.92 44.21
CA MET A 161 37.00 -18.56 45.59
C MET A 161 37.30 -19.71 46.54
N VAL A 162 36.88 -20.94 46.23
CA VAL A 162 37.16 -22.11 47.08
C VAL A 162 38.66 -22.32 47.27
N ILE A 163 39.46 -22.26 46.20
CA ILE A 163 40.91 -22.44 46.27
C ILE A 163 41.56 -21.32 47.10
N TYR A 164 41.17 -20.07 46.87
CA TYR A 164 41.71 -18.91 47.57
C TYR A 164 41.42 -19.00 49.07
N TYR A 165 40.17 -19.21 49.46
CA TYR A 165 39.79 -19.31 50.87
C TYR A 165 40.31 -20.58 51.54
N ALA A 166 40.43 -21.71 50.84
CA ALA A 166 41.02 -22.92 51.40
C ALA A 166 42.52 -22.75 51.69
N MET A 167 43.28 -22.06 50.83
CA MET A 167 44.68 -21.74 51.12
C MET A 167 44.81 -20.77 52.30
N PHE A 168 44.04 -19.66 52.31
CA PHE A 168 44.10 -18.71 53.42
C PHE A 168 43.63 -19.29 54.76
N GLY A 169 42.68 -20.24 54.75
CA GLY A 169 42.24 -20.95 55.95
C GLY A 169 43.24 -22.00 56.46
N LEU A 170 44.15 -22.49 55.61
CA LEU A 170 45.18 -23.47 55.99
C LEU A 170 46.48 -22.80 56.49
N PHE A 171 46.69 -21.53 56.16
CA PHE A 171 47.85 -20.73 56.61
C PHE A 171 47.55 -19.80 57.81
N SER A 172 46.36 -19.90 58.41
CA SER A 172 46.00 -19.27 59.70
C SER A 172 45.94 -20.28 60.82
#